data_AF-A0A6I9PLB6-F1
#
_entry.id   AF-A0A6I9PLB6-F1
#
_cell.length_a   1.000
_cell.length_b   1.000
_cell.length_c   1.000
_cell.angle_alpha   90.00
_cell.angle_beta   90.00
_cell.angle_gamma   90.00
#
_symmetry.space_group_name_H-M   'P 1'
#
loop_
_entity.id
_entity.type
_entity.pdbx_description
1 polymer ?
#
loop_
_entity_poly.entity_id
_entity_poly.type
_entity_poly.pdbx_seq_one_letter_code
_entity_poly.pdbx_strand_id
1 'polypeptide(L)'
;DSAKIDRDAKIPAETLNGLKELGLFGVMVPEEYGGLGLTNTVYARLAEITSLDGSIAVTLAAHQAIGLKGILIAGTEAQKQKYLPKLASGEHIAAFCLTEPGSGSDAASIQTRAVLSEDGTHYLISGSKVRQSVSQFPKNKPAL
;
A
#
# COMPACT_ATOMS: atom_id res chain seq x y z
N ASP A 1 16.94 11.67 -8.89
CA ASP A 1 18.33 11.43 -8.44
C ASP A 1 18.29 10.35 -7.36
N SER A 2 18.59 9.12 -7.75
CA SER A 2 18.50 7.96 -6.86
C SER A 2 19.55 8.00 -5.74
N ALA A 3 20.73 8.56 -6.01
CA ALA A 3 21.79 8.69 -5.00
C ALA A 3 21.39 9.69 -3.91
N LYS A 4 20.64 10.74 -4.25
CA LYS A 4 20.06 11.65 -3.26
C LYS A 4 18.98 10.98 -2.42
N ILE A 5 18.10 10.19 -3.03
CA ILE A 5 17.05 9.45 -2.30
C ILE A 5 17.68 8.51 -1.27
N ASP A 6 18.73 7.79 -1.65
CA ASP A 6 19.47 6.89 -0.77
C ASP A 6 20.13 7.63 0.41
N ARG A 7 20.93 8.67 0.13
CA ARG A 7 21.61 9.46 1.17
C ARG A 7 20.65 10.15 2.14
N ASP A 8 19.58 10.73 1.62
CA ASP A 8 18.59 11.45 2.43
C ASP A 8 17.57 10.49 3.06
N ALA A 9 17.66 9.20 2.72
CA ALA A 9 16.73 8.13 3.07
C ALA A 9 15.26 8.52 2.82
N LYS A 10 14.98 9.32 1.79
CA LYS A 10 13.67 9.95 1.56
C LYS A 10 13.41 10.22 0.10
N ILE A 11 12.22 9.83 -0.36
CA ILE A 11 11.70 10.22 -1.67
C ILE A 11 11.23 11.69 -1.60
N PRO A 12 11.77 12.61 -2.43
CA PRO A 12 11.31 13.99 -2.49
C PRO A 12 9.81 14.08 -2.78
N ALA A 13 9.13 15.03 -2.15
CA ALA A 13 7.68 15.21 -2.31
C ALA A 13 7.29 15.50 -3.78
N GLU A 14 8.12 16.27 -4.50
CA GLU A 14 7.94 16.53 -5.93
C GLU A 14 7.96 15.25 -6.76
N THR A 15 8.97 14.39 -6.54
CA THR A 15 9.04 13.08 -7.22
C THR A 15 7.83 12.23 -6.91
N LEU A 16 7.43 12.15 -5.63
CA LEU A 16 6.25 11.39 -5.22
C LEU A 16 4.96 11.93 -5.87
N ASN A 17 4.80 13.25 -5.96
CA ASN A 17 3.65 13.87 -6.60
C ASN A 17 3.63 13.60 -8.10
N GLY A 18 4.78 13.68 -8.78
CA GLY A 18 4.87 13.30 -10.20
C GLY A 18 4.46 11.84 -10.44
N LEU A 19 4.86 10.91 -9.56
CA LEU A 19 4.41 9.51 -9.64
C LEU A 19 2.88 9.38 -9.48
N LYS A 20 2.25 10.19 -8.62
CA LYS A 20 0.79 10.23 -8.44
C LYS A 20 0.09 10.79 -9.67
N GLU A 21 0.60 11.89 -10.23
CA GLU A 21 0.06 12.53 -11.43
C GLU A 21 0.12 11.60 -12.65
N LEU A 22 1.16 10.77 -12.75
CA LEU A 22 1.28 9.71 -13.76
C LEU A 22 0.33 8.52 -13.53
N GLY A 23 -0.47 8.52 -12.45
CA GLY A 23 -1.38 7.42 -12.11
C GLY A 23 -0.66 6.17 -11.61
N LEU A 24 0.65 6.26 -11.28
CA LEU A 24 1.45 5.09 -10.93
C LEU A 24 1.09 4.49 -9.59
N PHE A 25 0.18 5.07 -8.79
CA PHE A 25 -0.38 4.47 -7.57
C PHE A 25 -1.61 3.58 -7.85
N GLY A 26 -2.25 3.73 -9.01
CA GLY A 26 -3.49 3.05 -9.40
C GLY A 26 -3.37 2.14 -10.62
N VAL A 27 -2.17 1.64 -10.94
CA VAL A 27 -1.87 0.94 -12.21
C VAL A 27 -2.87 -0.19 -12.52
N MET A 28 -3.12 -1.09 -11.57
CA MET A 28 -4.03 -2.23 -11.74
C MET A 28 -5.43 -1.98 -11.17
N VAL A 29 -5.70 -0.78 -10.63
CA VAL A 29 -7.04 -0.45 -10.13
C VAL A 29 -7.96 -0.24 -11.33
N PRO A 30 -9.16 -0.84 -11.38
CA PRO A 30 -10.10 -0.61 -12.48
C PRO A 30 -10.42 0.88 -12.68
N GLU A 31 -10.68 1.26 -13.93
CA GLU A 31 -10.98 2.65 -14.31
C GLU A 31 -12.21 3.21 -13.59
N GLU A 32 -13.22 2.38 -13.32
CA GLU A 32 -14.43 2.77 -12.57
C GLU A 32 -14.12 3.26 -11.13
N TYR A 33 -12.96 2.88 -10.59
CA TYR A 33 -12.47 3.36 -9.30
C TYR A 33 -11.29 4.34 -9.45
N GLY A 34 -11.08 4.93 -10.63
CA GLY A 34 -10.07 5.96 -10.87
C GLY A 34 -8.64 5.46 -11.05
N GLY A 35 -8.45 4.17 -11.37
CA GLY A 35 -7.15 3.62 -11.75
C GLY A 35 -6.92 3.55 -13.26
N LEU A 36 -5.83 2.90 -13.67
CA LEU A 36 -5.45 2.76 -15.09
C LEU A 36 -5.97 1.45 -15.73
N GLY A 37 -6.57 0.54 -14.96
CA GLY A 37 -7.13 -0.71 -15.47
C GLY A 37 -6.11 -1.67 -16.14
N LEU A 38 -4.82 -1.51 -15.86
CA LEU A 38 -3.77 -2.22 -16.58
C LEU A 38 -3.60 -3.66 -16.09
N THR A 39 -3.18 -4.53 -17.02
CA THR A 39 -2.97 -5.95 -16.75
C THR A 39 -1.66 -6.19 -15.98
N ASN A 40 -1.53 -7.37 -15.36
CA ASN A 40 -0.29 -7.78 -14.69
C ASN A 40 0.94 -7.73 -15.63
N THR A 41 0.76 -8.04 -16.93
CA THR A 41 1.84 -7.97 -17.92
C THR A 41 2.34 -6.54 -18.12
N VAL A 42 1.43 -5.57 -18.21
CA VAL A 42 1.79 -4.15 -18.35
C VAL A 42 2.41 -3.63 -17.06
N TYR A 43 1.86 -4.01 -15.89
CA TYR A 43 2.46 -3.69 -14.59
C TYR A 43 3.91 -4.22 -14.48
N ALA A 44 4.18 -5.45 -14.93
CA ALA A 44 5.53 -6.01 -14.93
C ALA A 44 6.51 -5.18 -15.79
N ARG A 45 6.07 -4.65 -16.94
CA ARG A 45 6.89 -3.76 -17.77
C ARG A 45 7.14 -2.41 -17.12
N LEU A 46 6.15 -1.85 -16.42
CA LEU A 46 6.33 -0.63 -15.63
C LEU A 46 7.29 -0.86 -14.45
N ALA A 47 7.29 -2.05 -13.86
CA ALA A 47 8.24 -2.42 -12.81
C ALA A 47 9.70 -2.41 -13.31
N GLU A 48 9.97 -2.82 -14.55
CA GLU A 48 11.31 -2.74 -15.15
C GLU A 48 11.81 -1.28 -15.19
N ILE A 49 10.94 -0.33 -15.57
CA ILE A 49 11.30 1.09 -15.65
C ILE A 49 11.45 1.70 -14.25
N THR A 50 10.51 1.43 -13.34
CA THR A 50 10.53 2.00 -11.98
C THR A 50 11.67 1.42 -11.13
N SER A 51 12.22 0.25 -11.49
CA SER A 51 13.37 -0.37 -10.84
C SER A 51 14.69 0.41 -10.95
N LEU A 52 14.73 1.47 -11.78
CA LEU A 52 15.85 2.42 -11.82
C LEU A 52 16.13 3.08 -10.45
N ASP A 53 15.13 3.14 -9.57
CA ASP A 53 15.30 3.53 -8.18
C ASP A 53 14.59 2.51 -7.26
N GLY A 54 15.38 1.84 -6.41
CA GLY A 54 14.86 0.80 -5.52
C GLY A 54 13.85 1.32 -4.49
N SER A 55 13.98 2.56 -4.02
CA SER A 55 13.05 3.14 -3.04
C SER A 55 11.70 3.44 -3.69
N ILE A 56 11.71 3.97 -4.91
CA ILE A 56 10.49 4.18 -5.71
C ILE A 56 9.83 2.84 -6.03
N ALA A 57 10.60 1.87 -6.54
CA ALA A 57 10.11 0.55 -6.91
C ALA A 57 9.45 -0.16 -5.72
N VAL A 58 10.10 -0.18 -4.54
CA VAL A 58 9.55 -0.81 -3.33
C VAL A 58 8.32 -0.06 -2.82
N THR A 59 8.30 1.27 -2.89
CA THR A 59 7.14 2.08 -2.48
C THR A 59 5.90 1.74 -3.32
N LEU A 60 6.05 1.74 -4.64
CA LEU A 60 4.95 1.41 -5.55
C LEU A 60 4.56 -0.06 -5.36
N ALA A 61 5.50 -1.00 -5.39
CA ALA A 61 5.20 -2.42 -5.21
C ALA A 61 4.48 -2.71 -3.88
N ALA A 62 4.95 -2.16 -2.76
CA ALA A 62 4.30 -2.35 -1.46
C ALA A 62 2.85 -1.81 -1.45
N HIS A 63 2.61 -0.67 -2.08
CA HIS A 63 1.28 -0.07 -2.16
C HIS A 63 0.29 -0.95 -2.95
N GLN A 64 0.65 -1.36 -4.16
CA GLN A 64 -0.30 -1.94 -5.13
C GLN A 64 -0.22 -3.46 -5.27
N ALA A 65 0.96 -4.07 -5.10
CA ALA A 65 1.10 -5.51 -5.20
C ALA A 65 0.55 -6.23 -3.97
N ILE A 66 0.65 -5.61 -2.78
CA ILE A 66 0.21 -6.21 -1.51
C ILE A 66 -0.71 -5.31 -0.68
N GLY A 67 -0.47 -4.00 -0.61
CA GLY A 67 -1.21 -3.09 0.28
C GLY A 67 -2.69 -2.99 -0.04
N LEU A 68 -3.05 -2.65 -1.29
CA LEU A 68 -4.46 -2.55 -1.72
C LEU A 68 -4.99 -3.84 -2.37
N LYS A 69 -4.12 -4.82 -2.62
CA LYS A 69 -4.46 -6.02 -3.40
C LYS A 69 -5.61 -6.81 -2.77
N GLY A 70 -5.67 -6.88 -1.44
CA GLY A 70 -6.77 -7.54 -0.71
C GLY A 70 -8.14 -6.94 -1.04
N ILE A 71 -8.25 -5.62 -1.16
CA ILE A 71 -9.50 -4.93 -1.53
C ILE A 71 -9.86 -5.22 -2.98
N LEU A 72 -8.88 -5.25 -3.89
CA LEU A 72 -9.13 -5.56 -5.30
C LEU A 72 -9.70 -6.97 -5.50
N ILE A 73 -9.11 -7.98 -4.84
CA ILE A 73 -9.46 -9.39 -5.10
C ILE A 73 -10.62 -9.90 -4.25
N ALA A 74 -10.82 -9.36 -3.04
CA ALA A 74 -11.76 -9.90 -2.07
C ALA A 74 -12.65 -8.82 -1.42
N GLY A 75 -12.47 -7.55 -1.76
CA GLY A 75 -13.31 -6.47 -1.24
C GLY A 75 -14.74 -6.54 -1.77
N THR A 76 -15.71 -6.19 -0.94
CA THR A 76 -17.08 -5.94 -1.40
C THR A 76 -17.13 -4.70 -2.27
N GLU A 77 -18.17 -4.55 -3.10
CA GLU A 77 -18.33 -3.35 -3.93
C GLU A 77 -18.34 -2.05 -3.10
N ALA A 78 -18.96 -2.07 -1.91
CA ALA A 78 -18.93 -0.94 -0.99
C ALA A 78 -17.50 -0.62 -0.50
N GLN A 79 -16.68 -1.63 -0.21
CA GLN A 79 -15.28 -1.42 0.18
C GLN A 79 -14.44 -0.89 -0.99
N LYS A 80 -14.64 -1.44 -2.19
CA LYS A 80 -13.93 -1.00 -3.39
C LYS A 80 -14.23 0.47 -3.71
N GLN A 81 -15.50 0.85 -3.77
CA GLN A 81 -15.95 2.23 -3.98
C GLN A 81 -15.42 3.19 -2.91
N LYS A 82 -15.39 2.76 -1.65
CA LYS A 82 -14.90 3.59 -0.55
C LYS A 82 -13.39 3.83 -0.58
N TYR A 83 -12.60 2.82 -0.91
CA TYR A 83 -11.15 2.86 -0.69
C TYR A 83 -10.32 3.00 -1.96
N LEU A 84 -10.69 2.32 -3.05
CA LEU A 84 -9.86 2.28 -4.26
C LEU A 84 -9.63 3.65 -4.90
N PRO A 85 -10.59 4.60 -4.97
CA PRO A 85 -10.33 5.91 -5.58
C PRO A 85 -9.20 6.69 -4.91
N LYS A 86 -9.15 6.66 -3.57
CA LYS A 86 -8.10 7.36 -2.80
C LYS A 86 -6.75 6.65 -2.84
N LEU A 87 -6.77 5.34 -3.03
CA LEU A 87 -5.56 4.54 -3.19
C LEU A 87 -4.98 4.73 -4.60
N ALA A 88 -5.84 4.69 -5.64
CA ALA A 88 -5.44 4.86 -7.03
C ALA A 88 -4.81 6.23 -7.30
N SER A 89 -5.35 7.30 -6.71
CA SER A 89 -4.78 8.65 -6.81
C SER A 89 -3.51 8.86 -5.98
N GLY A 90 -3.19 7.93 -5.07
CA GLY A 90 -2.13 8.11 -4.08
C GLY A 90 -2.40 9.19 -3.02
N GLU A 91 -3.67 9.64 -2.86
CA GLU A 91 -4.08 10.42 -1.68
C GLU A 91 -3.77 9.63 -0.41
N HIS A 92 -4.09 8.34 -0.43
CA HIS A 92 -3.74 7.37 0.59
C HIS A 92 -2.72 6.37 0.04
N ILE A 93 -1.74 6.01 0.87
CA ILE A 93 -0.74 5.00 0.55
C ILE A 93 -0.97 3.79 1.44
N ALA A 94 -1.37 2.66 0.84
CA ALA A 94 -1.58 1.40 1.55
C ALA A 94 -0.28 0.74 2.02
N ALA A 95 -0.40 -0.01 3.12
CA ALA A 95 0.63 -0.84 3.72
C ALA A 95 0.11 -2.28 3.88
N PHE A 96 1.00 -3.26 3.91
CA PHE A 96 0.65 -4.65 4.21
C PHE A 96 1.18 -5.10 5.58
N CYS A 97 0.34 -4.92 6.60
CA CYS A 97 0.70 -5.04 8.01
C CYS A 97 0.68 -6.49 8.53
N LEU A 98 1.59 -7.34 8.07
CA LEU A 98 1.69 -8.75 8.51
C LEU A 98 2.72 -8.99 9.62
N THR A 99 3.99 -8.72 9.35
CA THR A 99 5.16 -9.06 10.21
C THR A 99 5.09 -8.46 11.61
N GLU A 100 5.42 -9.27 12.62
CA GLU A 100 5.47 -8.92 14.05
C GLU A 100 6.88 -9.17 14.64
N PRO A 101 7.21 -8.63 15.82
CA PRO A 101 8.51 -8.88 16.46
C PRO A 101 8.89 -10.36 16.60
N GLY A 102 7.90 -11.24 16.81
CA GLY A 102 8.08 -12.69 16.94
C GLY A 102 7.63 -13.53 15.73
N SER A 103 7.09 -12.90 14.69
CA SER A 103 6.46 -13.63 13.56
C SER A 103 6.88 -13.01 12.22
N GLY A 104 7.73 -13.73 11.50
CA GLY A 104 8.20 -13.39 10.15
C GLY A 104 7.84 -14.47 9.15
N SER A 105 8.77 -15.40 8.91
CA SER A 105 8.54 -16.56 8.01
C SER A 105 7.40 -17.45 8.49
N ASP A 106 7.25 -17.63 9.80
CA ASP A 106 6.08 -18.27 10.40
C ASP A 106 4.95 -17.24 10.60
N ALA A 107 4.27 -16.90 9.51
CA ALA A 107 3.18 -15.94 9.52
C ALA A 107 1.93 -16.45 10.27
N ALA A 108 1.78 -17.77 10.47
CA ALA A 108 0.66 -18.33 11.22
C ALA A 108 0.77 -18.03 12.73
N SER A 109 1.97 -17.74 13.21
CA SER A 109 2.24 -17.45 14.63
C SER A 109 1.90 -16.03 15.09
N ILE A 110 1.21 -15.21 14.28
CA ILE A 110 0.89 -13.82 14.65
C ILE A 110 0.13 -13.71 15.98
N GLN A 111 0.48 -12.70 16.78
CA GLN A 111 -0.07 -12.42 18.09
C GLN A 111 -1.08 -11.28 18.08
N THR A 112 -1.15 -10.45 17.03
CA THR A 112 -2.24 -9.47 16.88
C THR A 112 -3.60 -10.16 17.00
N ARG A 113 -4.51 -9.56 17.76
CA ARG A 113 -5.89 -10.02 17.95
C ARG A 113 -6.86 -8.96 17.48
N ALA A 114 -7.97 -9.41 16.90
CA ALA A 114 -9.14 -8.62 16.60
C ALA A 114 -10.33 -9.25 17.34
N VAL A 115 -10.92 -8.52 18.27
CA VAL A 115 -12.09 -8.97 19.05
C VAL A 115 -13.29 -8.15 18.63
N LEU A 116 -14.39 -8.80 18.26
CA LEU A 116 -15.63 -8.10 17.93
C LEU A 116 -16.15 -7.37 19.17
N SER A 117 -16.54 -6.11 19.01
CA SER A 117 -17.15 -5.31 20.07
C SER A 117 -18.43 -5.95 20.59
N GLU A 118 -18.79 -5.66 21.85
CA GLU A 118 -19.97 -6.24 22.49
C GLU A 118 -21.28 -5.97 21.73
N ASP A 119 -21.36 -4.83 21.04
CA ASP A 119 -22.48 -4.42 20.20
C ASP A 119 -22.44 -5.00 18.77
N GLY A 120 -21.38 -5.71 18.40
CA GLY A 120 -21.19 -6.32 17.08
C GLY A 120 -20.88 -5.34 15.94
N THR A 121 -20.56 -4.07 16.22
CA THR A 121 -20.42 -3.03 15.19
C THR A 121 -19.00 -2.81 14.67
N HIS A 122 -17.97 -3.19 15.43
CA HIS A 122 -16.57 -2.97 15.06
C HIS A 122 -15.64 -4.00 15.71
N TYR A 123 -14.37 -4.02 15.30
CA TYR A 123 -13.34 -4.87 15.92
C TYR A 123 -12.36 -4.01 16.75
N LEU A 124 -12.07 -4.46 17.96
CA LEU A 124 -10.98 -3.97 18.80
C LEU A 124 -9.70 -4.72 18.41
N ILE A 125 -8.75 -4.00 17.80
CA ILE A 125 -7.50 -4.58 17.33
C ILE A 125 -6.37 -4.24 18.31
N SER A 126 -5.66 -5.26 18.80
CA SER A 126 -4.53 -5.11 19.73
C SER A 126 -3.32 -5.90 19.25
N GLY A 127 -2.16 -5.25 19.19
CA GLY A 127 -0.88 -5.85 18.80
C GLY A 127 0.10 -4.84 18.23
N SER A 128 1.21 -5.32 17.66
CA SER A 128 2.23 -4.47 17.05
C SER A 128 2.77 -5.08 15.77
N LYS A 129 3.12 -4.23 14.80
CA LYS A 129 3.66 -4.63 13.50
C LYS A 129 5.02 -3.97 13.28
N VAL A 130 5.92 -4.66 12.59
CA VAL A 130 7.28 -4.18 12.32
C VAL A 130 7.63 -4.27 10.85
N ARG A 131 8.67 -3.53 10.43
CA ARG A 131 9.29 -3.59 9.09
C ARG A 131 8.30 -3.36 7.92
N GLN A 132 7.48 -2.33 8.04
CA GLN A 132 6.53 -1.94 6.99
C GLN A 132 7.20 -1.03 5.97
N SER A 133 7.20 -1.41 4.69
CA SER A 133 7.93 -0.72 3.62
C SER A 133 7.47 0.71 3.33
N VAL A 134 6.25 1.08 3.73
CA VAL A 134 5.68 2.43 3.56
C VAL A 134 5.71 3.27 4.85
N SER A 135 6.52 2.86 5.83
CA SER A 135 6.59 3.51 7.16
C SER A 135 7.11 4.95 7.17
N GLN A 136 7.66 5.42 6.05
CA GLN A 136 8.11 6.81 5.88
C GLN A 136 6.95 7.82 5.74
N PHE A 137 5.74 7.38 5.39
CA PHE A 137 4.60 8.29 5.25
C PHE A 137 3.98 8.64 6.61
N PRO A 138 3.56 9.90 6.82
CA PRO A 138 3.04 10.36 8.10
C PRO A 138 1.82 9.53 8.54
N LYS A 139 1.86 9.03 9.78
CA LYS A 139 0.78 8.25 10.42
C LYS A 139 -0.43 9.11 10.83
N ASN A 140 -0.56 10.35 10.33
CA ASN A 140 -1.51 11.35 10.82
C ASN A 140 -2.96 11.13 10.36
N LYS A 141 -3.30 9.93 9.87
CA LYS A 141 -4.67 9.51 9.63
C LYS A 141 -4.87 8.13 10.26
N PRO A 142 -6.02 7.87 10.90
CA PRO A 142 -6.30 6.57 11.50
C PRO A 142 -6.10 5.46 10.45
N ALA A 143 -5.53 4.34 10.88
CA ALA A 143 -5.57 3.11 10.09
C ALA A 143 -7.05 2.83 9.78
N LEU A 144 -7.38 2.75 8.48
CA LEU A 144 -8.71 2.43 7.99
C LEU A 144 -9.05 0.96 8.23
#